data_AF-S5Y4C6-F1
#
_entry.id   AF-S5Y4C6-F1
#
_cell.length_a   1.000
_cell.length_b   1.000
_cell.length_c   1.000
_cell.angle_alpha   90.00
_cell.angle_beta   90.00
_cell.angle_gamma   90.00
#
_symmetry.space_group_name_H-M   'P 1'
#
loop_
_entity.id
_entity.type
_entity.pdbx_description
1 polymer ?
#
loop_
_entity_poly.entity_id
_entity_poly.type
_entity_poly.pdbx_seq_one_letter_code
_entity_poly.pdbx_strand_id
1 'polypeptide(L)'
;MAKLTKPITGVPDGEIYPRVIPAGEDCPASLVTYAQSEGAFDPLPDGNMPLTLRADILESPEFQAVFAEMMREAKEAADEALAKVDERSSELEARSSALDLREADLDAREADLAARLAAIEAHPSRDDEAAHQAADEIDAAKGEAAKPKGRAGKAEAGEPSA
;
A
#
# COMPACT_ATOMS: atom_id res chain seq x y z
N MET A 1 -17.40 3.68 53.96
CA MET A 1 -16.81 3.61 52.60
C MET A 1 -15.91 4.82 52.43
N ALA A 2 -14.80 4.68 51.71
CA ALA A 2 -13.86 5.79 51.55
C ALA A 2 -14.41 6.74 50.47
N LYS A 3 -14.41 8.04 50.78
CA LYS A 3 -14.90 9.07 49.87
C LYS A 3 -13.79 9.55 48.96
N LEU A 4 -14.13 9.76 47.70
CA LEU A 4 -13.20 10.28 46.71
C LEU A 4 -12.94 11.76 46.96
N THR A 5 -11.69 12.20 46.82
CA THR A 5 -11.30 13.61 46.96
C THR A 5 -11.13 14.29 45.61
N LYS A 6 -10.99 13.49 44.54
CA LYS A 6 -10.88 13.93 43.15
C LYS A 6 -11.71 13.04 42.24
N PRO A 7 -12.17 13.57 41.10
CA PRO A 7 -12.90 12.75 40.15
C PRO A 7 -11.98 11.71 39.52
N ILE A 8 -12.48 10.49 39.34
CA ILE A 8 -11.75 9.40 38.67
C ILE A 8 -12.60 8.84 37.53
N THR A 9 -11.92 8.34 36.50
CA THR A 9 -12.57 7.68 35.36
C THR A 9 -12.31 6.19 35.44
N GLY A 10 -13.35 5.39 35.62
CA GLY A 10 -13.20 3.94 35.74
C GLY A 10 -14.39 3.20 35.15
N VAL A 11 -14.23 1.90 34.94
CA VAL A 11 -15.30 1.01 34.47
C VAL A 11 -15.70 0.10 35.63
N PRO A 12 -16.86 0.33 36.27
CA PRO A 12 -17.37 -0.58 37.29
C PRO A 12 -17.67 -1.97 36.71
N ASP A 13 -17.63 -3.00 37.56
CA ASP A 13 -17.93 -4.36 37.12
C ASP A 13 -19.34 -4.46 36.53
N GLY A 14 -19.43 -4.96 35.30
CA GLY A 14 -20.68 -5.09 34.55
C GLY A 14 -21.01 -3.90 33.63
N GLU A 15 -20.19 -2.84 33.63
CA GLU A 15 -20.29 -1.74 32.65
C GLU A 15 -19.26 -1.92 31.52
N ILE A 16 -19.58 -1.44 30.31
CA ILE A 16 -18.73 -1.59 29.11
C ILE A 16 -18.01 -0.27 28.78
N TYR A 17 -18.40 0.84 29.42
CA TYR A 17 -17.88 2.17 29.14
C TYR A 17 -17.36 2.85 30.42
N PRO A 18 -16.31 3.67 30.30
CA PRO A 18 -15.79 4.43 31.43
C PRO A 18 -16.79 5.47 31.91
N ARG A 19 -16.94 5.57 33.24
CA ARG A 19 -17.75 6.57 33.90
C ARG A 19 -16.86 7.49 34.73
N VAL A 20 -17.14 8.79 34.68
CA VAL A 20 -16.54 9.79 35.56
C VAL A 20 -17.29 9.78 36.88
N ILE A 21 -16.59 9.45 37.97
CA ILE A 21 -17.12 9.50 39.33
C ILE A 21 -16.62 10.80 39.96
N PRO A 22 -17.51 11.71 40.41
CA PRO A 22 -17.09 12.99 40.97
C PRO A 22 -16.50 12.83 42.38
N ALA A 23 -15.71 13.84 42.77
CA ALA A 23 -15.22 13.95 44.14
C ALA A 23 -16.39 14.07 45.15
N GLY A 24 -16.24 13.45 46.31
CA GLY A 24 -17.20 13.43 47.42
C GLY A 24 -18.14 12.22 47.42
N GLU A 25 -18.22 11.48 46.31
CA GLU A 25 -18.97 10.23 46.22
C GLU A 25 -18.16 9.05 46.81
N ASP A 26 -18.89 8.03 47.27
CA ASP A 26 -18.29 6.79 47.76
C ASP A 26 -17.70 5.99 46.59
N CYS A 27 -16.43 5.58 46.73
CA CYS A 27 -15.77 4.79 45.70
C CYS A 27 -16.39 3.38 45.62
N PRO A 28 -16.82 2.91 44.43
CA PRO A 28 -17.28 1.54 44.27
C PRO A 28 -16.13 0.56 44.53
N ALA A 29 -16.45 -0.59 45.12
CA ALA A 29 -15.46 -1.57 45.60
C ALA A 29 -14.49 -2.04 44.50
N SER A 30 -14.99 -2.20 43.27
CA SER A 30 -14.20 -2.63 42.11
C SER A 30 -13.13 -1.62 41.70
N LEU A 31 -13.33 -0.34 42.01
CA LEU A 31 -12.41 0.75 41.65
C LEU A 31 -11.56 1.21 42.84
N VAL A 32 -11.65 0.60 44.02
CA VAL A 32 -10.91 1.05 45.21
C VAL A 32 -9.41 0.99 44.98
N THR A 33 -8.89 -0.08 44.38
CA THR A 33 -7.46 -0.22 44.07
C THR A 33 -6.99 0.81 43.05
N TYR A 34 -7.79 1.05 42.02
CA TYR A 34 -7.52 2.07 41.00
C TYR A 34 -7.59 3.49 41.59
N ALA A 35 -8.61 3.79 42.38
CA ALA A 35 -8.76 5.06 43.08
C ALA A 35 -7.61 5.31 44.06
N GLN A 36 -7.10 4.25 44.72
CA GLN A 36 -5.89 4.33 45.56
C GLN A 36 -4.65 4.66 44.74
N SER A 37 -4.45 4.04 43.56
CA SER A 37 -3.31 4.37 42.69
C SER A 37 -3.38 5.78 42.10
N GLU A 38 -4.59 6.29 41.84
CA GLU A 38 -4.81 7.65 41.37
C GLU A 38 -4.73 8.70 42.50
N GLY A 39 -4.48 8.26 43.74
CA GLY A 39 -4.43 9.15 44.90
C GLY A 39 -5.75 9.86 45.17
N ALA A 40 -6.88 9.24 44.82
CA ALA A 40 -8.22 9.81 44.97
C ALA A 40 -8.76 9.68 46.41
N PHE A 41 -7.93 9.26 47.37
CA PHE A 41 -8.22 9.24 48.79
C PHE A 41 -7.25 10.16 49.53
N ASP A 42 -7.73 10.85 50.57
CA ASP A 42 -6.82 11.48 51.53
C ASP A 42 -6.17 10.41 52.41
N PRO A 43 -4.86 10.49 52.68
CA PRO A 43 -4.27 9.73 53.77
C PRO A 43 -4.91 10.20 55.07
N LEU A 44 -5.48 9.27 55.85
CA LEU A 44 -5.86 9.55 57.23
C LEU A 44 -4.64 10.15 57.97
N PRO A 45 -4.86 11.10 58.91
CA PRO A 45 -3.79 11.90 59.53
C PRO A 45 -2.78 11.11 60.39
N ASP A 46 -2.88 9.78 60.43
CA ASP A 46 -2.05 8.93 61.26
C ASP A 46 -1.04 8.15 60.41
N GLY A 47 -0.02 8.86 59.91
CA GLY A 47 1.33 8.29 59.77
C GLY A 47 1.73 7.69 58.42
N ASN A 48 2.07 8.57 57.47
CA ASN A 48 3.31 8.55 56.66
C ASN A 48 3.83 7.23 56.07
N MET A 49 3.77 7.13 54.74
CA MET A 49 4.99 6.99 53.93
C MET A 49 4.91 7.97 52.75
N PRO A 50 5.63 9.11 52.78
CA PRO A 50 5.81 9.89 51.58
C PRO A 50 6.87 9.20 50.72
N LEU A 51 6.53 8.81 49.50
CA LEU A 51 7.49 8.51 48.43
C LEU A 51 8.18 9.80 47.95
N THR A 52 8.62 10.65 48.87
CA THR A 52 9.49 11.78 48.54
C THR A 52 10.91 11.26 48.57
N LEU A 53 11.49 11.01 47.39
CA LEU A 53 12.94 10.95 47.23
C LEU A 53 13.53 12.14 47.99
N ARG A 54 14.33 11.87 49.02
CA ARG A 54 15.02 12.92 49.76
C ARG A 54 15.89 13.69 48.78
N ALA A 55 15.70 15.00 48.70
CA ALA A 55 16.49 15.87 47.81
C ALA A 55 18.01 15.68 48.04
N ASP A 56 18.38 15.41 49.28
CA ASP A 56 19.73 15.09 49.75
C ASP A 56 20.34 13.85 49.06
N ILE A 57 19.53 12.89 48.61
CA ILE A 57 19.99 11.72 47.84
C ILE A 57 20.23 12.09 46.38
N LEU A 58 19.39 12.95 45.81
CA LEU A 58 19.52 13.42 44.42
C LEU A 58 20.70 14.38 44.25
N GLU A 59 21.08 15.10 45.29
CA GLU A 59 22.25 15.99 45.32
C GLU A 59 23.55 15.28 45.72
N SER A 60 23.49 13.98 46.04
CA SER A 60 24.69 13.20 46.37
C SER A 60 25.61 13.08 45.15
N PRO A 61 26.93 13.34 45.30
CA PRO A 61 27.89 13.20 44.20
C PRO A 61 27.97 11.76 43.68
N GLU A 62 27.74 10.75 44.53
CA GLU A 62 27.70 9.34 44.12
C GLU A 62 26.49 9.05 43.22
N PHE A 63 25.32 9.59 43.58
CA PHE A 63 24.11 9.45 42.78
C PHE A 63 24.26 10.17 41.43
N GLN A 64 24.82 11.38 41.42
CA GLN A 64 25.07 12.15 40.20
C GLN A 64 26.03 11.42 39.25
N ALA A 65 27.06 10.75 39.78
CA ALA A 65 27.99 9.95 38.98
C ALA A 65 27.29 8.75 38.32
N VAL A 66 26.54 7.97 39.09
CA VAL A 66 25.77 6.82 38.57
C VAL A 66 24.72 7.27 37.55
N PHE A 67 24.02 8.37 37.84
CA PHE A 67 23.02 8.93 36.93
C PHE A 67 23.67 9.43 35.63
N ALA A 68 24.83 10.08 35.70
CA ALA A 68 25.57 10.52 34.52
C ALA A 68 26.05 9.34 33.66
N GLU A 69 26.53 8.25 34.27
CA GLU A 69 26.88 7.03 33.53
C GLU A 69 25.66 6.39 32.87
N MET A 70 24.54 6.28 33.60
CA MET A 70 23.28 5.77 33.05
C MET A 70 22.80 6.61 31.87
N MET A 71 22.86 7.93 31.96
CA MET A 71 22.47 8.83 30.87
C MET A 71 23.44 8.76 29.68
N ARG A 72 24.73 8.51 29.93
CA ARG A 72 25.72 8.28 28.87
C ARG A 72 25.42 6.98 28.13
N GLU A 73 25.19 5.89 28.84
CA GLU A 73 24.82 4.60 28.24
C GLU A 73 23.50 4.69 27.48
N ALA A 74 22.50 5.36 28.04
CA ALA A 74 21.23 5.60 27.37
C ALA A 74 21.40 6.42 26.08
N LYS A 75 22.31 7.41 26.09
CA LYS A 75 22.64 8.19 24.90
C LYS A 75 23.36 7.35 23.85
N GLU A 76 24.35 6.56 24.24
CA GLU A 76 25.08 5.67 23.32
C GLU A 76 24.13 4.65 22.67
N ALA A 77 23.21 4.08 23.45
CA ALA A 77 22.17 3.19 22.93
C ALA A 77 21.20 3.91 21.99
N ALA A 78 20.84 5.17 22.28
CA ALA A 78 20.00 5.98 21.42
C ALA A 78 20.69 6.33 20.09
N ASP A 79 21.98 6.69 20.13
CA ASP A 79 22.78 7.00 18.95
C ASP A 79 22.95 5.74 18.06
N GLU A 80 23.18 4.57 18.66
CA GLU A 80 23.22 3.29 17.93
C GLU A 80 21.87 2.95 17.30
N ALA A 81 20.77 3.16 18.02
CA ALA A 81 19.43 2.93 17.51
C ALA A 81 19.11 3.88 16.34
N LEU A 82 19.53 5.15 16.43
CA LEU A 82 19.37 6.13 15.36
C LEU A 82 20.15 5.71 14.11
N ALA A 83 21.41 5.29 14.26
CA ALA A 83 22.22 4.80 13.15
C ALA A 83 21.57 3.61 12.43
N LYS A 84 20.97 2.67 13.18
CA LYS A 84 20.21 1.54 12.60
C LYS A 84 18.94 2.01 11.88
N VAL A 85 18.26 3.04 12.38
CA VAL A 85 17.09 3.61 11.71
C VAL A 85 17.50 4.24 10.37
N ASP A 86 18.59 5.00 10.34
CA ASP A 86 19.10 5.64 9.13
C ASP A 86 19.52 4.62 8.07
N GLU A 87 20.18 3.52 8.47
CA GLU A 87 20.54 2.43 7.58
C GLU A 87 19.29 1.78 6.93
N ARG A 88 18.29 1.43 7.75
CA ARG A 88 17.03 0.86 7.23
C ARG A 88 16.26 1.84 6.35
N SER A 89 16.31 3.14 6.67
CA SER A 89 15.67 4.18 5.84
C SER A 89 16.30 4.20 4.46
N SER A 90 17.64 4.19 4.41
CA SER A 90 18.40 4.14 3.15
C SER A 90 18.11 2.87 2.34
N GLU A 91 17.98 1.73 3.02
CA GLU A 91 17.59 0.47 2.36
C GLU A 91 16.16 0.53 1.79
N LEU A 92 15.21 1.12 2.53
CA LEU A 92 13.83 1.28 2.06
C LEU A 92 13.75 2.20 0.85
N GLU A 93 14.50 3.31 0.82
CA GLU A 93 14.57 4.20 -0.34
C GLU A 93 15.11 3.48 -1.58
N ALA A 94 16.16 2.67 -1.42
CA ALA A 94 16.71 1.86 -2.50
C ALA A 94 15.69 0.83 -3.03
N ARG A 95 14.96 0.14 -2.12
CA ARG A 95 13.90 -0.81 -2.50
C ARG A 95 12.72 -0.12 -3.19
N SER A 96 12.33 1.07 -2.72
CA SER A 96 11.28 1.87 -3.37
C SER A 96 11.69 2.21 -4.80
N SER A 97 12.91 2.72 -4.98
CA SER A 97 13.43 3.06 -6.31
C SER A 97 13.48 1.85 -7.25
N ALA A 98 13.81 0.66 -6.73
CA ALA A 98 13.79 -0.58 -7.50
C ALA A 98 12.36 -1.02 -7.88
N LEU A 99 11.36 -0.74 -7.05
CA LEU A 99 9.95 -1.00 -7.38
C LEU A 99 9.45 -0.06 -8.47
N ASP A 100 9.77 1.23 -8.40
CA ASP A 100 9.40 2.22 -9.41
C ASP A 100 9.94 1.82 -10.81
N LEU A 101 11.19 1.35 -10.87
CA LEU A 101 11.77 0.83 -12.12
C LEU A 101 11.05 -0.42 -12.64
N ARG A 102 10.61 -1.29 -11.74
CA ARG A 102 9.88 -2.52 -12.12
C ARG A 102 8.47 -2.20 -12.60
N GLU A 103 7.81 -1.22 -12.00
CA GLU A 103 6.51 -0.71 -12.46
C GLU A 103 6.63 -0.16 -13.87
N ALA A 104 7.63 0.68 -14.15
CA ALA A 104 7.89 1.19 -15.49
C ALA A 104 8.18 0.09 -16.54
N ASP A 105 8.88 -0.99 -16.17
CA ASP A 105 9.09 -2.16 -17.05
C ASP A 105 7.77 -2.90 -17.31
N LEU A 106 6.90 -3.04 -16.30
CA LEU A 106 5.59 -3.67 -16.47
C LEU A 106 4.69 -2.85 -17.38
N ASP A 107 4.63 -1.53 -17.21
CA ASP A 107 3.87 -0.62 -18.07
C ASP A 107 4.34 -0.72 -19.52
N ALA A 108 5.66 -0.78 -19.76
CA ALA A 108 6.22 -0.94 -21.09
C ALA A 108 5.82 -2.29 -21.72
N ARG A 109 5.80 -3.37 -20.94
CA ARG A 109 5.35 -4.70 -21.41
C ARG A 109 3.86 -4.73 -21.69
N GLU A 110 3.04 -4.06 -20.88
CA GLU A 110 1.61 -3.94 -21.11
C GLU A 110 1.33 -3.21 -22.43
N ALA A 111 2.04 -2.11 -22.68
CA ALA A 111 1.95 -1.39 -23.95
C ALA A 111 2.37 -2.24 -25.16
N ASP A 112 3.46 -3.02 -25.05
CA ASP A 112 3.88 -3.97 -26.11
C ASP A 112 2.80 -5.03 -26.37
N LEU A 113 2.26 -5.64 -25.32
CA LEU A 113 1.20 -6.64 -25.44
C LEU A 113 -0.07 -6.05 -26.07
N ALA A 114 -0.46 -4.83 -25.69
CA ALA A 114 -1.59 -4.13 -26.29
C ALA A 114 -1.37 -3.88 -27.79
N ALA A 115 -0.17 -3.44 -28.19
CA ALA A 115 0.18 -3.25 -29.60
C ALA A 115 0.14 -4.56 -30.39
N ARG A 116 0.63 -5.66 -29.79
CA ARG A 116 0.59 -6.99 -30.41
C ARG A 116 -0.84 -7.52 -30.56
N LEU A 117 -1.69 -7.30 -29.56
CA LEU A 117 -3.11 -7.65 -29.65
C LEU A 117 -3.81 -6.87 -30.76
N ALA A 118 -3.58 -5.55 -30.85
CA ALA A 118 -4.13 -4.74 -31.92
C ALA A 118 -3.66 -5.19 -33.31
N ALA A 119 -2.40 -5.60 -33.44
CA ALA A 119 -1.88 -6.15 -34.68
C ALA A 119 -2.58 -7.47 -35.06
N ILE A 120 -2.78 -8.38 -34.11
CA ILE A 120 -3.51 -9.64 -34.31
C ILE A 120 -4.97 -9.37 -34.68
N GLU A 121 -5.62 -8.40 -34.06
CA GLU A 121 -7.00 -8.03 -34.37
C GLU A 121 -7.15 -7.38 -35.76
N ALA A 122 -6.12 -6.68 -36.24
CA ALA A 122 -6.10 -6.10 -37.58
C ALA A 122 -5.77 -7.14 -38.68
N HIS A 123 -5.12 -8.26 -38.36
CA HIS A 123 -4.84 -9.31 -39.33
C HIS A 123 -6.08 -9.89 -40.03
N PRO A 124 -7.16 -10.32 -39.34
CA PRO A 124 -8.35 -10.85 -40.00
C PRO A 124 -8.98 -9.82 -40.94
N SER A 125 -9.01 -8.53 -40.57
CA SER A 125 -9.52 -7.49 -41.47
C SER A 125 -8.69 -7.34 -42.75
N ARG A 126 -7.37 -7.51 -42.66
CA ARG A 126 -6.49 -7.45 -43.85
C ARG A 126 -6.64 -8.69 -44.71
N ASP A 127 -6.76 -9.86 -44.09
CA ASP A 127 -6.93 -11.13 -44.79
C ASP A 127 -8.28 -11.17 -45.50
N ASP A 128 -9.34 -10.67 -44.86
CA ASP A 128 -10.68 -10.51 -45.45
C ASP A 128 -10.66 -9.51 -46.62
N GLU A 129 -10.01 -8.37 -46.45
CA GLU A 129 -9.90 -7.35 -47.50
C GLU A 129 -9.08 -7.85 -48.71
N ALA A 130 -7.99 -8.58 -48.47
CA ALA A 130 -7.23 -9.26 -49.52
C ALA A 130 -8.04 -10.34 -50.23
N ALA A 131 -8.86 -11.11 -49.50
CA ALA A 131 -9.74 -12.12 -50.08
C ALA A 131 -10.81 -11.48 -50.99
N HIS A 132 -11.38 -10.34 -50.58
CA HIS A 132 -12.32 -9.58 -51.41
C HIS A 132 -11.66 -9.04 -52.68
N GLN A 133 -10.48 -8.45 -52.59
CA GLN A 133 -9.74 -7.98 -53.78
C GLN A 133 -9.40 -9.12 -54.74
N ALA A 134 -8.96 -10.28 -54.23
CA ALA A 134 -8.68 -11.45 -55.06
C ALA A 134 -9.93 -11.97 -55.77
N ALA A 135 -11.10 -11.92 -55.12
CA ALA A 135 -12.37 -12.30 -55.75
C ALA A 135 -12.73 -11.36 -56.90
N ASP A 136 -12.58 -10.04 -56.71
CA ASP A 136 -12.82 -9.03 -57.74
C ASP A 136 -11.89 -9.20 -58.95
N GLU A 137 -10.60 -9.50 -58.72
CA GLU A 137 -9.63 -9.78 -59.79
C GLU A 137 -9.99 -11.04 -60.59
N ILE A 138 -10.44 -12.10 -59.92
CA ILE A 138 -10.89 -13.34 -60.56
C ILE A 138 -12.09 -13.06 -61.47
N ASP A 139 -13.05 -12.27 -61.01
CA ASP A 139 -14.25 -11.94 -61.80
C ASP A 139 -13.92 -11.02 -62.97
N ALA A 140 -13.00 -10.06 -62.80
CA ALA A 140 -12.47 -9.26 -63.89
C ALA A 140 -11.77 -10.12 -64.96
N ALA A 141 -10.91 -11.07 -64.54
CA ALA A 141 -10.20 -11.97 -65.46
C ALA A 141 -11.17 -12.88 -66.23
N LYS A 142 -12.22 -13.40 -65.58
CA LYS A 142 -13.28 -14.16 -66.25
C LYS A 142 -14.02 -13.31 -67.29
N GLY A 143 -14.31 -12.05 -66.98
CA GLY A 143 -14.95 -11.10 -67.89
C GLY A 143 -14.12 -10.81 -69.14
N GLU A 144 -12.79 -10.68 -69.01
CA GLU A 144 -11.89 -10.52 -70.16
C GLU A 144 -11.78 -11.78 -71.01
N ALA A 145 -11.68 -12.96 -70.39
CA ALA A 145 -11.62 -14.24 -71.11
C ALA A 145 -12.91 -14.53 -71.92
N ALA A 146 -14.05 -14.00 -71.48
CA ALA A 146 -15.34 -14.17 -72.15
C ALA A 146 -15.53 -13.26 -73.38
N LYS A 147 -14.62 -12.32 -73.68
CA LYS A 147 -14.67 -11.54 -74.94
C LYS A 147 -14.17 -12.42 -76.10
N PRO A 148 -15.04 -12.88 -77.03
CA PRO A 148 -14.59 -13.65 -78.17
C PRO A 148 -13.70 -12.78 -79.07
N LYS A 149 -12.56 -13.31 -79.51
CA LYS A 149 -11.71 -12.72 -80.56
C LYS A 149 -12.50 -12.66 -81.88
N GLY A 150 -13.33 -11.64 -82.05
CA GLY A 150 -14.02 -11.32 -83.29
C GLY A 150 -13.08 -10.65 -84.30
N ARG A 151 -12.11 -11.40 -84.84
CA ARG A 151 -11.34 -11.07 -86.07
C ARG A 151 -10.48 -12.31 -86.39
N ALA A 152 -10.57 -13.01 -87.52
CA ALA A 152 -11.10 -12.67 -88.83
C ALA A 152 -11.61 -13.97 -89.52
N GLY A 153 -12.83 -13.92 -90.04
CA GLY A 153 -13.30 -14.85 -91.06
C GLY A 153 -13.33 -14.14 -92.40
N LYS A 154 -12.51 -14.60 -93.34
CA LYS A 154 -12.83 -14.75 -94.78
C LYS A 154 -11.58 -15.21 -95.52
N ALA A 155 -11.50 -16.50 -95.83
CA ALA A 155 -10.80 -16.99 -97.01
C ALA A 155 -11.80 -17.87 -97.75
N GLU A 156 -12.12 -17.42 -98.96
CA GLU A 156 -13.16 -17.91 -99.84
C GLU A 156 -12.95 -19.37 -100.25
N ALA A 157 -14.08 -20.07 -100.35
CA ALA A 157 -14.22 -21.33 -101.04
C ALA A 157 -14.01 -21.13 -102.55
N GLY A 158 -13.14 -21.93 -103.15
CA GLY A 158 -13.04 -22.16 -104.59
C GLY A 158 -13.21 -23.66 -104.86
N GLU A 159 -14.26 -23.99 -105.61
CA GLU A 159 -14.77 -25.32 -105.95
C GLU A 159 -13.81 -26.21 -106.76
N PRO A 160 -14.13 -27.53 -106.86
CA PRO A 160 -13.28 -28.57 -107.43
C PRO A 160 -13.59 -28.83 -108.92
N SER A 161 -12.61 -29.33 -109.69
CA SER A 161 -12.91 -30.09 -110.92
C SER A 161 -11.71 -30.91 -111.43
N ALA A 162 -12.06 -32.15 -111.79
CA ALA A 162 -11.38 -33.16 -112.65
C ALA A 162 -10.14 -33.88 -112.09
#